data_AF-A0A4C1V1H2-F1
#
_entry.id   AF-A0A4C1V1H2-F1
#
_cell.length_a   1.000
_cell.length_b   1.000
_cell.length_c   1.000
_cell.angle_alpha   90.00
_cell.angle_beta   90.00
_cell.angle_gamma   90.00
#
_symmetry.space_group_name_H-M   'P 1'
#
loop_
_entity.id
_entity.type
_entity.pdbx_description
1 polymer ?
#
loop_
_entity_poly.entity_id
_entity_poly.type
_entity_poly.pdbx_seq_one_letter_code
_entity_poly.pdbx_strand_id
1 'polypeptide(L)'
;MTAPGRSQINSVGRQKPKNISLLSYNARGLVSSILEVEQCALEYSVDIILVQETYLKPKNPPCCKISNYVQLRTDRQGAPKEATALYYRQTLSCSPIDVPPPINFEATGCRLSMSGYGTIIIVSVYLPPRKELLRSDDETLLALGDAVILFGDLNSKSTQ
;
A
#
# COMPACT_ATOMS: atom_id res chain seq x y z
N MET A 1 -42.08 -12.38 22.86
CA MET A 1 -42.07 -10.94 22.54
C MET A 1 -40.70 -10.62 21.96
N THR A 2 -40.72 -10.03 20.77
CA THR A 2 -39.63 -9.92 19.79
C THR A 2 -38.53 -8.94 20.23
N ALA A 3 -37.27 -9.33 20.02
CA ALA A 3 -36.11 -8.45 20.19
C ALA A 3 -36.12 -7.33 19.13
N PRO A 4 -35.62 -6.11 19.44
CA PRO A 4 -35.64 -5.01 18.49
C PRO A 4 -34.71 -5.30 17.31
N GLY A 5 -35.19 -4.96 16.11
CA GLY A 5 -34.49 -5.15 14.85
C GLY A 5 -33.11 -4.50 14.88
N ARG A 6 -32.09 -5.33 14.62
CA ARG A 6 -30.74 -4.88 14.31
C ARG A 6 -30.85 -4.08 13.01
N SER A 7 -30.69 -2.76 13.09
CA SER A 7 -30.62 -1.87 11.94
C SER A 7 -29.60 -2.45 10.96
N GLN A 8 -30.06 -2.89 9.79
CA GLN A 8 -29.17 -3.28 8.71
C GLN A 8 -28.35 -2.04 8.39
N ILE A 9 -27.04 -2.08 8.66
CA ILE A 9 -26.11 -1.11 8.12
C ILE A 9 -26.17 -1.35 6.62
N ASN A 10 -26.92 -0.50 5.92
CA ASN A 10 -26.93 -0.47 4.46
C ASN A 10 -25.46 -0.50 4.02
N SER A 11 -25.07 -1.56 3.31
CA SER A 11 -23.74 -1.67 2.74
C SER A 11 -23.63 -0.61 1.65
N VAL A 12 -23.28 0.62 2.05
CA VAL A 12 -22.89 1.67 1.11
C VAL A 12 -21.78 1.04 0.28
N GLY A 13 -22.05 0.85 -1.02
CA GLY A 13 -21.09 0.25 -1.94
C GLY A 13 -19.75 0.98 -1.83
N ARG A 14 -18.65 0.24 -2.05
CA ARG A 14 -17.31 0.83 -2.01
C ARG A 14 -17.24 2.06 -2.91
N GLN A 15 -16.70 3.15 -2.38
CA GLN A 15 -16.69 4.47 -2.97
C GLN A 15 -15.60 4.59 -4.04
N LYS A 16 -15.95 5.23 -5.17
CA LYS A 16 -14.99 5.66 -6.19
C LYS A 16 -14.69 7.13 -5.95
N PRO A 17 -13.51 7.52 -5.45
CA PRO A 17 -13.22 8.90 -5.14
C PRO A 17 -12.96 9.72 -6.40
N LYS A 18 -13.08 11.06 -6.30
CA LYS A 18 -12.68 12.01 -7.36
C LYS A 18 -11.25 12.53 -7.16
N ASN A 19 -10.81 12.61 -5.91
CA ASN A 19 -9.47 13.00 -5.46
C ASN A 19 -8.98 11.97 -4.44
N ILE A 20 -7.68 11.80 -4.31
CA ILE A 20 -7.09 10.83 -3.38
C ILE A 20 -5.92 11.47 -2.63
N SER A 21 -5.78 11.20 -1.34
CA SER A 21 -4.61 11.56 -0.54
C SER A 21 -3.71 10.35 -0.30
N LEU A 22 -2.42 10.48 -0.60
CA LEU A 22 -1.42 9.41 -0.47
C LEU A 22 -0.33 9.82 0.53
N LEU A 23 0.08 8.89 1.39
CA LEU A 23 1.24 9.04 2.28
C LEU A 23 2.28 7.97 1.93
N SER A 24 3.52 8.36 1.64
CA SER A 24 4.64 7.42 1.50
C SER A 24 5.56 7.54 2.72
N TYR A 25 5.96 6.40 3.29
CA TYR A 25 6.76 6.36 4.51
C TYR A 25 7.71 5.16 4.55
N ASN A 26 9.02 5.42 4.56
CA ASN A 26 10.00 4.40 4.89
C ASN A 26 10.04 4.22 6.41
N ALA A 27 9.57 3.08 6.90
CA ALA A 27 9.38 2.83 8.32
C ALA A 27 10.62 2.35 9.05
N ARG A 28 11.58 1.75 8.34
CA ARG A 28 12.75 1.07 8.95
C ARG A 28 12.38 0.20 10.15
N GLY A 29 11.26 -0.53 10.04
CA GLY A 29 10.59 -1.24 11.12
C GLY A 29 9.24 -0.62 11.49
N LEU A 30 8.16 -1.18 10.95
CA LEU A 30 6.80 -0.62 11.11
C LEU A 30 6.21 -0.78 12.52
N VAL A 31 6.65 -1.80 13.27
CA VAL A 31 6.12 -2.05 14.62
C VAL A 31 6.34 -0.86 15.55
N SER A 32 7.50 -0.20 15.44
CA SER A 32 7.85 0.94 16.30
C SER A 32 7.13 2.24 15.95
N SER A 33 6.63 2.41 14.72
CA SER A 33 6.08 3.68 14.23
C SER A 33 4.60 3.60 13.85
N ILE A 34 3.93 2.46 14.01
CA ILE A 34 2.54 2.29 13.52
C ILE A 34 1.55 3.30 14.12
N LEU A 35 1.69 3.65 15.40
CA LEU A 35 0.78 4.61 16.05
C LEU A 35 0.97 6.03 15.49
N GLU A 36 2.20 6.41 15.16
CA GLU A 36 2.51 7.69 14.51
C GLU A 36 1.96 7.73 13.08
N VAL A 37 2.10 6.61 12.35
CA VAL A 37 1.53 6.46 11.00
C VAL A 37 0.00 6.55 11.04
N GLU A 38 -0.66 5.89 12.00
CA GLU A 38 -2.11 5.96 12.19
C GLU A 38 -2.57 7.38 12.55
N GLN A 39 -1.88 8.05 13.46
CA GLN A 39 -2.19 9.43 13.83
C GLN A 39 -2.02 10.39 12.65
N CYS A 40 -0.93 10.28 11.90
CA CYS A 40 -0.68 11.06 10.69
C CYS A 40 -1.79 10.81 9.65
N ALA A 41 -2.15 9.55 9.42
CA ALA A 41 -3.22 9.20 8.48
C ALA A 41 -4.57 9.81 8.87
N LEU A 42 -4.88 9.87 10.17
CA LEU A 42 -6.08 10.51 10.69
C LEU A 42 -6.03 12.03 10.52
N GLU A 43 -4.92 12.67 10.92
CA GLU A 43 -4.73 14.12 10.88
C GLU A 43 -4.85 14.67 9.46
N TYR A 44 -4.22 14.02 8.49
CA TYR A 44 -4.21 14.46 7.09
C TYR A 44 -5.30 13.82 6.24
N SER A 45 -6.22 13.06 6.84
CA SER A 45 -7.28 12.33 6.12
C SER A 45 -6.75 11.54 4.92
N VAL A 46 -5.64 10.81 5.14
CA VAL A 46 -4.98 10.02 4.10
C VAL A 46 -5.95 8.93 3.62
N ASP A 47 -5.89 8.58 2.35
CA ASP A 47 -6.74 7.52 1.79
C ASP A 47 -5.96 6.23 1.57
N ILE A 48 -4.68 6.34 1.16
CA ILE A 48 -3.77 5.22 0.95
C ILE A 48 -2.39 5.54 1.54
N ILE A 49 -1.84 4.62 2.32
CA ILE A 49 -0.53 4.72 2.95
C ILE A 49 0.38 3.66 2.32
N LEU A 50 1.52 4.08 1.79
CA LEU A 50 2.54 3.24 1.18
C LEU A 50 3.73 3.16 2.13
N VAL A 51 4.05 1.96 2.60
CA VAL A 51 5.10 1.75 3.59
C VAL A 51 6.24 0.92 2.99
N GLN A 52 7.48 1.38 3.18
CA GLN A 52 8.71 0.68 2.83
C GLN A 52 9.43 0.20 4.10
N GLU A 53 10.32 -0.79 3.97
CA GLU A 53 11.10 -1.37 5.07
C GLU A 53 10.25 -1.74 6.31
N THR A 54 9.19 -2.53 6.12
CA THR A 54 8.27 -2.85 7.22
C THR A 54 8.90 -3.75 8.29
N TYR A 55 9.88 -4.58 7.90
CA TYR A 55 10.55 -5.61 8.70
C TYR A 55 9.60 -6.67 9.29
N LEU A 56 8.40 -6.80 8.71
CA LEU A 56 7.42 -7.80 9.11
C LEU A 56 7.79 -9.17 8.51
N LYS A 57 7.51 -10.23 9.27
CA LYS A 57 7.76 -11.62 8.85
C LYS A 57 6.43 -12.34 8.62
N PRO A 58 6.35 -13.31 7.67
CA PRO A 58 5.12 -14.05 7.38
C PRO A 58 4.51 -14.74 8.62
N LYS A 59 5.37 -15.18 9.55
CA LYS A 59 4.97 -15.86 10.79
C LYS A 59 4.44 -14.92 11.87
N ASN A 60 4.61 -13.61 11.71
CA ASN A 60 3.99 -12.65 12.62
C ASN A 60 2.49 -12.61 12.29
N PRO A 61 1.59 -12.79 13.28
CA PRO A 61 0.14 -12.56 13.09
C PRO A 61 -0.09 -11.16 12.51
N PRO A 62 -1.31 -10.83 12.01
CA PRO A 62 -1.55 -9.52 11.43
C PRO A 62 -1.45 -8.43 12.52
N CYS A 63 -0.22 -7.95 12.71
CA CYS A 63 0.17 -6.83 13.52
C CYS A 63 0.26 -5.58 12.64
N CYS A 64 0.40 -4.42 13.27
CA CYS A 64 0.43 -3.14 12.57
C CYS A 64 -0.83 -2.87 11.73
N LYS A 65 -2.01 -3.23 12.25
CA LYS A 65 -3.29 -2.85 11.64
C LYS A 65 -3.59 -1.39 11.96
N ILE A 66 -4.18 -0.68 10.99
CA ILE A 66 -4.67 0.68 11.15
C ILE A 66 -6.20 0.63 11.06
N SER A 67 -6.90 1.30 11.99
CA SER A 67 -8.35 1.25 12.05
C SER A 67 -8.99 1.81 10.78
N ASN A 68 -9.98 1.10 10.22
CA ASN A 68 -10.66 1.42 8.95
C ASN A 68 -9.80 1.28 7.67
N TYR A 69 -8.62 0.70 7.76
CA TYR A 69 -7.79 0.37 6.60
C TYR A 69 -7.70 -1.13 6.36
N VAL A 70 -7.66 -1.51 5.09
CA VAL A 70 -7.23 -2.84 4.66
C VAL A 70 -5.71 -2.80 4.48
N GLN A 71 -5.02 -3.77 5.08
CA GLN A 71 -3.57 -3.94 4.95
C GLN A 71 -3.26 -4.97 3.86
N LEU A 72 -2.40 -4.58 2.92
CA LEU A 72 -1.73 -5.45 1.96
C LEU A 72 -0.23 -5.46 2.33
N ARG A 73 0.42 -6.62 2.23
CA ARG A 73 1.85 -6.76 2.54
C ARG A 73 2.48 -7.81 1.65
N THR A 74 3.73 -7.56 1.26
CA THR A 74 4.60 -8.54 0.60
C THR A 74 5.73 -8.87 1.56
N ASP A 75 5.62 -10.00 2.25
CA ASP A 75 6.68 -10.45 3.17
C ASP A 75 7.61 -11.45 2.47
N ARG A 76 8.92 -11.26 2.60
CA ARG A 76 9.89 -12.28 2.19
C ARG A 76 10.13 -13.32 3.28
N GLN A 77 10.38 -14.57 2.87
CA GLN A 77 10.73 -15.66 3.79
C GLN A 77 12.21 -15.65 4.24
N GLY A 78 13.10 -14.96 3.53
CA GLY A 78 14.56 -15.12 3.69
C GLY A 78 15.33 -13.95 4.30
N ALA A 79 14.92 -12.69 4.07
CA ALA A 79 15.69 -11.51 4.46
C ALA A 79 14.95 -10.67 5.52
N PRO A 80 15.58 -10.33 6.67
CA PRO A 80 14.89 -9.70 7.80
C PRO A 80 14.51 -8.23 7.60
N LYS A 81 14.90 -7.59 6.49
CA LYS A 81 14.80 -6.13 6.29
C LYS A 81 14.04 -5.71 5.03
N GLU A 82 13.43 -6.66 4.34
CA GLU A 82 12.96 -6.52 2.97
C GLU A 82 11.47 -6.87 2.91
N ALA A 83 10.63 -5.84 2.98
CA ALA A 83 9.18 -5.95 2.80
C ALA A 83 8.53 -4.57 2.63
N THR A 84 7.59 -4.47 1.69
CA THR A 84 6.68 -3.34 1.50
C THR A 84 5.28 -3.68 2.03
N ALA A 85 4.53 -2.64 2.42
CA ALA A 85 3.11 -2.74 2.72
C ALA A 85 2.34 -1.57 2.12
N LEU A 86 1.04 -1.76 1.98
CA LEU A 86 0.10 -0.76 1.50
C LEU A 86 -1.17 -0.85 2.34
N TYR A 87 -1.65 0.29 2.83
CA TYR A 87 -2.92 0.41 3.52
C TYR A 87 -3.86 1.24 2.67
N TYR A 88 -5.11 0.82 2.49
CA TYR A 88 -6.13 1.66 1.87
C TYR A 88 -7.40 1.69 2.70
N ARG A 89 -8.09 2.83 2.75
CA ARG A 89 -9.36 2.93 3.50
C ARG A 89 -10.37 1.89 2.99
N GLN A 90 -10.99 1.16 3.91
CA GLN A 90 -11.91 0.06 3.60
C GLN A 90 -13.16 0.50 2.81
N THR A 91 -13.48 1.79 2.86
CA THR A 91 -14.60 2.39 2.11
C THR A 91 -14.29 2.53 0.62
N LEU A 92 -13.02 2.50 0.20
CA LEU A 92 -12.63 2.70 -1.19
C LEU A 92 -12.92 1.48 -2.06
N SER A 93 -13.26 1.74 -3.33
CA SER A 93 -13.32 0.74 -4.39
C SER A 93 -11.90 0.39 -4.82
N CYS A 94 -11.22 -0.34 -3.93
CA CYS A 94 -9.84 -0.75 -4.06
C CYS A 94 -9.69 -2.26 -3.82
N SER A 95 -8.76 -2.89 -4.54
CA SER A 95 -8.44 -4.31 -4.41
C SER A 95 -6.94 -4.54 -4.55
N PRO A 96 -6.37 -5.58 -3.92
CA PRO A 96 -5.00 -5.98 -4.18
C PRO A 96 -4.77 -6.29 -5.66
N ILE A 97 -3.52 -6.19 -6.10
CA ILE A 97 -3.06 -6.76 -7.37
C ILE A 97 -1.91 -7.72 -7.12
N ASP A 98 -1.79 -8.71 -7.98
CA ASP A 98 -0.57 -9.50 -8.09
C ASP A 98 0.48 -8.65 -8.80
N VAL A 99 1.53 -8.28 -8.08
CA VAL A 99 2.69 -7.63 -8.67
C VAL A 99 3.63 -8.73 -9.16
N PRO A 100 3.93 -8.82 -10.46
CA PRO A 100 4.96 -9.71 -10.98
C PRO A 100 6.24 -9.52 -10.15
N PRO A 101 6.91 -10.58 -9.69
CA PRO A 101 8.07 -10.44 -8.82
C PRO A 101 9.13 -9.58 -9.53
N PRO A 102 9.41 -8.35 -9.06
CA PRO A 102 10.48 -7.57 -9.64
C PRO A 102 11.80 -8.26 -9.32
N ILE A 103 12.79 -8.10 -10.20
CA ILE A 103 14.09 -8.75 -10.00
C ILE A 103 14.79 -8.14 -8.78
N ASN A 104 14.81 -6.80 -8.72
CA ASN A 104 15.47 -6.05 -7.67
C ASN A 104 14.51 -5.38 -6.70
N PHE A 105 13.43 -4.76 -7.19
CA PHE A 105 12.46 -4.11 -6.30
C PHE A 105 11.74 -5.10 -5.37
N GLU A 106 11.31 -4.54 -4.26
CA GLU A 106 10.16 -5.04 -3.51
C GLU A 106 8.96 -4.16 -3.81
N ALA A 107 7.81 -4.80 -3.98
CA ALA A 107 6.60 -4.10 -4.37
C ALA A 107 5.35 -4.71 -3.72
N THR A 108 4.44 -3.82 -3.34
CA THR A 108 3.08 -4.16 -2.93
C THR A 108 2.14 -3.17 -3.60
N GLY A 109 1.14 -3.68 -4.33
CA GLY A 109 0.27 -2.84 -5.15
C GLY A 109 -1.21 -3.06 -4.88
N CYS A 110 -1.99 -2.04 -5.22
CA CYS A 110 -3.44 -2.12 -5.28
C CYS A 110 -3.99 -1.42 -6.54
N ARG A 111 -5.21 -1.80 -6.88
CA ARG A 111 -6.00 -1.24 -7.97
C ARG A 111 -7.11 -0.38 -7.39
N LEU A 112 -7.10 0.92 -7.69
CA LEU A 112 -8.10 1.89 -7.24
C LEU A 112 -9.03 2.28 -8.41
N SER A 113 -10.34 2.16 -8.20
CA SER A 113 -11.34 2.70 -9.14
C SER A 113 -11.69 4.13 -8.79
N MET A 114 -11.48 5.06 -9.71
CA MET A 114 -11.79 6.48 -9.55
C MET A 114 -13.15 6.83 -10.19
N SER A 115 -13.78 7.92 -9.74
CA SER A 115 -15.03 8.41 -10.30
C SER A 115 -14.76 9.42 -11.42
N GLY A 116 -15.37 9.20 -12.59
CA GLY A 116 -15.12 10.01 -13.78
C GLY A 116 -13.76 9.74 -14.45
N TYR A 117 -12.97 8.83 -13.88
CA TYR A 117 -11.69 8.37 -14.42
C TYR A 117 -11.68 6.85 -14.51
N GLY A 118 -10.68 6.31 -15.20
CA GLY A 118 -10.42 4.88 -15.22
C GLY A 118 -9.89 4.37 -13.88
N THR A 119 -9.28 3.20 -13.96
CA THR A 119 -8.60 2.57 -12.85
C THR A 119 -7.16 3.06 -12.77
N ILE A 120 -6.66 3.31 -11.56
CA ILE A 120 -5.26 3.63 -11.31
C ILE A 120 -4.63 2.50 -10.50
N ILE A 121 -3.44 2.06 -10.91
CA ILE A 121 -2.60 1.15 -10.14
C ILE A 121 -1.67 1.96 -9.26
N ILE A 122 -1.63 1.64 -7.97
CA ILE A 122 -0.77 2.32 -6.99
C ILE A 122 0.14 1.26 -6.37
N VAL A 123 1.44 1.49 -6.41
CA VAL A 123 2.45 0.52 -5.95
C VAL A 123 3.41 1.19 -4.97
N SER A 124 3.54 0.58 -3.78
CA SER A 124 4.64 0.88 -2.85
C SER A 124 5.87 0.13 -3.34
N VAL A 125 6.97 0.84 -3.61
CA VAL A 125 8.23 0.28 -4.11
C VAL A 125 9.39 0.53 -3.16
N TYR A 126 10.28 -0.44 -3.02
CA TYR A 126 11.53 -0.27 -2.29
C TYR A 126 12.67 -0.91 -3.08
N LEU A 127 13.75 -0.16 -3.31
CA LEU A 127 15.00 -0.70 -3.83
C LEU A 127 16.00 -0.84 -2.69
N PRO A 128 16.42 -2.06 -2.32
CA PRO A 128 17.50 -2.24 -1.37
C PRO A 128 18.78 -1.53 -1.84
N PRO A 129 19.53 -0.86 -0.95
CA PRO A 129 20.64 0.04 -1.32
C PRO A 129 21.84 -0.65 -2.00
N ARG A 130 21.87 -1.99 -2.03
CA ARG A 130 22.91 -2.78 -2.70
C ARG A 130 22.47 -3.36 -4.04
N LYS A 131 21.23 -3.10 -4.45
CA LYS A 131 20.69 -3.53 -5.72
C LYS A 131 20.68 -2.35 -6.69
N GLU A 132 20.85 -2.67 -7.97
CA GLU A 132 20.83 -1.67 -9.03
C GLU A 132 19.38 -1.37 -9.44
N LEU A 133 19.11 -0.11 -9.75
CA LEU A 133 17.86 0.30 -10.36
C LEU A 133 17.87 -0.18 -11.81
N LEU A 134 17.07 -1.21 -12.10
CA LEU A 134 16.99 -1.78 -13.44
C LEU A 134 15.80 -1.17 -14.18
N ARG A 135 16.06 -0.65 -15.39
CA ARG A 135 15.01 -0.17 -16.29
C ARG A 135 13.93 -1.24 -16.55
N SER A 136 14.32 -2.52 -16.61
CA SER A 136 13.37 -3.63 -16.81
C SER A 136 12.38 -3.79 -15.66
N ASP A 137 12.80 -3.47 -14.42
CA ASP A 137 11.92 -3.53 -13.26
C ASP A 137 10.89 -2.38 -13.32
N ASP A 138 11.34 -1.17 -13.67
CA ASP A 138 10.44 -0.03 -13.89
C ASP A 138 9.43 -0.31 -15.01
N GLU A 139 9.90 -0.81 -16.15
CA GLU A 139 9.04 -1.17 -17.29
C GLU A 139 8.02 -2.25 -16.92
N THR A 140 8.42 -3.25 -16.11
CA THR A 140 7.52 -4.29 -15.61
C THR A 140 6.42 -3.71 -14.74
N LEU A 141 6.74 -2.78 -13.84
CA LEU A 141 5.76 -2.15 -12.96
C LEU A 141 4.85 -1.17 -13.72
N LEU A 142 5.40 -0.40 -14.66
CA LEU A 142 4.63 0.53 -15.49
C LEU A 142 3.68 -0.20 -16.46
N ALA A 143 3.99 -1.43 -16.85
CA ALA A 143 3.12 -2.27 -17.67
C ALA A 143 1.90 -2.85 -16.92
N LEU A 144 1.74 -2.60 -15.61
CA LEU A 144 0.62 -3.12 -14.82
C LEU A 144 -0.75 -2.53 -15.18
N GLY A 145 -0.77 -1.41 -15.90
CA GLY A 145 -2.00 -0.81 -16.42
C GLY A 145 -1.74 0.51 -17.14
N ASP A 146 -2.80 1.10 -17.69
CA ASP A 146 -2.70 2.35 -18.46
C ASP A 146 -2.33 3.57 -17.59
N ALA A 147 -2.63 3.50 -16.29
CA ALA A 147 -2.29 4.52 -15.30
C ALA A 147 -1.67 3.85 -14.08
N VAL A 148 -0.37 4.08 -13.87
CA VAL A 148 0.40 3.52 -12.76
C VAL A 148 1.10 4.64 -12.00
N ILE A 149 1.06 4.56 -10.67
CA ILE A 149 1.78 5.44 -9.77
C ILE A 149 2.69 4.57 -8.90
N LEU A 150 3.99 4.80 -9.00
CA LEU A 150 5.02 4.17 -8.16
C LEU A 150 5.45 5.16 -7.08
N PHE A 151 5.36 4.75 -5.81
CA PHE A 151 5.81 5.55 -4.68
C PHE A 151 6.73 4.73 -3.78
N GLY A 152 7.87 5.31 -3.40
CA GLY A 152 8.67 4.76 -2.33
C GLY A 152 10.14 5.17 -2.41
N ASP A 153 11.00 4.34 -1.82
CA ASP A 153 12.41 4.64 -1.61
C ASP A 153 13.28 3.78 -2.53
N LEU A 154 13.87 4.44 -3.52
CA LEU A 154 14.71 3.80 -4.53
C LEU A 154 16.19 3.74 -4.12
N ASN A 155 16.58 4.27 -2.94
CA ASN A 155 17.98 4.37 -2.51
C ASN A 155 18.95 4.89 -3.60
N SER A 156 18.44 5.71 -4.52
CA SER A 156 19.15 6.16 -5.71
C SER A 156 19.10 7.68 -5.78
N LYS A 157 20.20 8.29 -6.22
CA LYS A 157 20.29 9.73 -6.43
C LYS A 157 20.14 10.00 -7.92
N SER A 158 19.26 10.93 -8.26
CA SER A 158 19.20 11.50 -9.61
C SER A 158 19.96 12.81 -9.60
N THR A 159 20.98 12.92 -10.45
CA THR A 159 21.55 14.21 -10.82
C THR A 159 20.79 14.70 -12.04
N GLN A 160 19.83 15.60 -11.84
CA GLN A 160 19.37 16.45 -12.93
C GLN A 160 20.45 17.47 -13.28
#